data_AF-A0A2A2F5T7-F1
#
_entry.id   AF-A0A2A2F5T7-F1
#
_cell.length_a   1.000
_cell.length_b   1.000
_cell.length_c   1.000
_cell.angle_alpha   90.00
_cell.angle_beta   90.00
_cell.angle_gamma   90.00
#
_symmetry.space_group_name_H-M   'P 1'
#
loop_
_entity.id
_entity.type
_entity.pdbx_description
1 polymer ?
#
loop_
_entity_poly.entity_id
_entity_poly.type
_entity_poly.pdbx_seq_one_letter_code
_entity_poly.pdbx_strand_id
1 'polypeptide(L)'
;MTEATIGVTATLETEALIHELHSRHGPLIFHQSGGCCDGSAPMCYPREEFRVGVHDVYLGNIAGEPFYIGGEQYKLWAHTNLIIDVVEGRGAGFSLEAPEGKRFITRSEVHVAPD
;
A
#
# COMPACT_ATOMS: atom_id res chain seq x y z
N MET A 1 4.40 -3.08 27.71
CA MET A 1 5.03 -2.28 26.65
C MET A 1 4.28 -2.59 25.37
N THR A 2 3.31 -1.78 24.99
CA THR A 2 2.65 -1.90 23.67
C THR A 2 3.65 -1.40 22.64
N GLU A 3 4.34 -2.32 21.96
CA GLU A 3 5.06 -1.97 20.73
C GLU A 3 4.07 -1.29 19.79
N ALA A 4 4.38 -0.05 19.39
CA ALA A 4 3.59 0.64 18.38
C ALA A 4 3.71 -0.18 17.08
N THR A 5 2.69 -0.97 16.79
CA THR A 5 2.60 -1.72 15.54
C THR A 5 2.36 -0.69 14.43
N ILE A 6 3.16 -0.72 13.37
CA ILE A 6 2.90 0.09 12.17
C ILE A 6 1.47 -0.18 11.72
N GLY A 7 0.68 0.88 11.53
CA GLY A 7 -0.60 0.82 10.86
C GLY A 7 -0.50 1.34 9.42
N VAL A 8 -1.48 0.95 8.60
CA VAL A 8 -1.70 1.49 7.26
C VAL A 8 -3.12 2.04 7.17
N THR A 9 -3.27 3.21 6.58
CA THR A 9 -4.56 3.83 6.24
C THR A 9 -4.55 4.30 4.79
N ALA A 10 -5.70 4.70 4.27
CA ALA A 10 -5.86 5.24 2.93
C ALA A 10 -6.60 6.57 2.96
N THR A 11 -6.33 7.44 1.98
CA THR A 11 -7.15 8.63 1.74
C THR A 11 -8.52 8.24 1.18
N LEU A 12 -9.53 9.11 1.33
CA LEU A 12 -10.88 8.83 0.81
C LEU A 12 -10.90 8.58 -0.71
N GLU A 13 -10.06 9.30 -1.45
CA GLU A 13 -9.91 9.10 -2.91
C GLU A 13 -9.33 7.72 -3.22
N THR A 14 -8.37 7.26 -2.41
CA THR A 14 -7.78 5.92 -2.51
C THR A 14 -8.81 4.84 -2.18
N GLU A 15 -9.59 5.01 -1.11
CA GLU A 15 -10.65 4.06 -0.75
C GLU A 15 -11.71 3.94 -1.85
N ALA A 16 -12.12 5.05 -2.44
CA ALA A 16 -13.07 5.06 -3.55
C ALA A 16 -12.53 4.27 -4.76
N LEU A 17 -11.28 4.51 -5.14
CA LEU A 17 -10.63 3.77 -6.22
C LEU A 17 -10.50 2.27 -5.89
N ILE A 18 -10.17 1.91 -4.65
CA ILE A 18 -10.09 0.51 -4.22
C ILE A 18 -11.44 -0.18 -4.42
N HIS A 19 -12.54 0.46 -4.04
CA HIS A 19 -13.88 -0.09 -4.23
C HIS A 19 -14.24 -0.25 -5.72
N GLU A 20 -13.87 0.70 -6.58
CA GLU A 20 -14.08 0.60 -8.03
C GLU A 20 -13.28 -0.57 -8.64
N LEU A 21 -12.01 -0.72 -8.24
CA LEU A 21 -11.15 -1.83 -8.67
C LEU A 21 -11.72 -3.17 -8.17
N HIS A 22 -12.12 -3.24 -6.90
CA HIS A 22 -12.69 -4.46 -6.32
C HIS A 22 -13.98 -4.86 -7.05
N SER A 23 -14.84 -3.90 -7.40
CA SER A 23 -16.09 -4.20 -8.13
C SER A 23 -15.84 -4.85 -9.50
N ARG A 24 -14.71 -4.54 -10.14
CA ARG A 24 -14.35 -5.04 -11.47
C ARG A 24 -13.51 -6.31 -11.44
N HIS A 25 -12.62 -6.43 -10.46
CA HIS A 25 -11.59 -7.46 -10.41
C HIS A 25 -11.79 -8.47 -9.27
N GLY A 26 -12.75 -8.23 -8.39
CA GLY A 26 -12.97 -9.05 -7.19
C GLY A 26 -11.97 -8.72 -6.07
N PRO A 27 -11.71 -9.66 -5.15
CA PRO A 27 -10.79 -9.46 -4.03
C PRO A 27 -9.41 -9.02 -4.49
N LEU A 28 -8.85 -8.02 -3.80
CA LEU A 28 -7.57 -7.40 -4.15
C LEU A 28 -6.52 -7.71 -3.08
N ILE A 29 -5.29 -7.32 -3.37
CA ILE A 29 -4.18 -7.31 -2.43
C ILE A 29 -3.21 -6.20 -2.79
N PHE A 30 -2.72 -5.51 -1.76
CA PHE A 30 -1.71 -4.49 -1.87
C PHE A 30 -0.35 -5.01 -1.43
N HIS A 31 0.70 -4.66 -2.17
CA HIS A 31 2.07 -4.99 -1.82
C HIS A 31 3.03 -3.83 -2.11
N GLN A 32 3.96 -3.59 -1.19
CA GLN A 32 5.03 -2.60 -1.36
C GLN A 32 6.40 -3.25 -1.11
N SER A 33 7.19 -3.37 -2.18
CA SER A 33 8.41 -4.19 -2.24
C SER A 33 9.70 -3.37 -2.19
N GLY A 34 9.94 -2.60 -1.12
CA GLY A 34 11.11 -1.74 -0.80
C GLY A 34 12.30 -1.52 -1.78
N GLY A 35 12.08 -1.43 -3.09
CA GLY A 35 13.10 -1.53 -4.13
C GLY A 35 13.31 -0.22 -4.88
N CYS A 36 14.49 -0.10 -5.51
CA CYS A 36 15.06 1.17 -5.99
C CYS A 36 14.36 1.83 -7.22
N CYS A 37 13.58 1.10 -8.03
CA CYS A 37 13.02 1.66 -9.27
C CYS A 37 11.48 1.69 -9.35
N ASP A 38 10.77 0.68 -8.85
CA ASP A 38 9.29 0.66 -8.77
C ASP A 38 8.76 0.12 -7.41
N GLY A 39 9.63 -0.54 -6.64
CA GLY A 39 9.25 -1.22 -5.39
C GLY A 39 9.03 -0.29 -4.20
N SER A 40 9.21 1.02 -4.36
CA SER A 40 8.88 2.01 -3.33
C SER A 40 7.42 2.43 -3.37
N ALA A 41 6.70 2.20 -4.48
CA ALA A 41 5.28 2.49 -4.57
C ALA A 41 4.45 1.28 -4.10
N PRO A 42 3.32 1.52 -3.41
CA PRO A 42 2.34 0.48 -3.18
C PRO A 42 1.70 0.08 -4.50
N MET A 43 1.54 -1.22 -4.74
CA MET A 43 0.91 -1.77 -5.94
C MET A 43 -0.31 -2.61 -5.56
N CYS A 44 -1.31 -2.64 -6.44
CA CYS A 44 -2.58 -3.33 -6.27
C CYS A 44 -2.74 -4.44 -7.32
N TYR A 45 -3.09 -5.64 -6.87
CA TYR A 45 -3.24 -6.84 -7.69
C TYR A 45 -4.55 -7.58 -7.38
N PRO A 46 -5.07 -8.41 -8.30
CA PRO A 46 -6.07 -9.42 -7.96
C PRO A 46 -5.48 -10.39 -6.93
N ARG A 47 -6.25 -10.71 -5.88
CA ARG A 47 -5.73 -11.51 -4.75
C ARG A 47 -5.30 -12.91 -5.15
N GLU A 48 -5.94 -13.48 -6.16
CA GLU A 48 -5.61 -14.82 -6.67
C GLU A 48 -4.35 -14.87 -7.53
N GLU A 49 -3.90 -13.72 -8.05
CA GLU A 49 -2.75 -13.61 -8.96
C GLU A 49 -1.45 -13.23 -8.23
N PHE A 50 -1.54 -12.81 -6.97
CA PHE A 50 -0.38 -12.41 -6.18
C PHE A 50 -0.04 -13.44 -5.09
N ARG A 51 1.22 -13.86 -5.05
CA ARG A 51 1.75 -14.72 -3.97
C ARG A 51 2.52 -13.89 -2.96
N VAL A 52 2.00 -13.83 -1.74
CA VAL A 52 2.72 -13.25 -0.59
C VAL A 52 3.95 -14.09 -0.28
N GLY A 53 5.11 -13.43 -0.21
CA GLY A 53 6.39 -14.03 0.13
C GLY A 53 6.51 -14.32 1.63
N VAL A 54 7.39 -15.26 1.98
CA VAL A 54 7.63 -15.68 3.37
C VAL A 54 8.20 -14.57 4.28
N HIS A 55 8.76 -13.52 3.68
CA HIS A 55 9.32 -12.37 4.37
C HIS A 55 8.42 -11.13 4.30
N ASP A 56 7.25 -11.24 3.67
CA ASP A 56 6.29 -10.15 3.65
C ASP A 56 5.57 -10.04 5.00
N VAL A 57 5.35 -8.82 5.42
CA VAL A 57 4.68 -8.49 6.68
C VAL A 57 3.31 -7.90 6.36
N TYR A 58 2.27 -8.47 6.95
CA TYR A 58 0.92 -7.92 6.90
C TYR A 58 0.85 -6.66 7.78
N LEU A 59 0.50 -5.53 7.19
CA LEU A 59 0.39 -4.25 7.90
C LEU A 59 -1.03 -3.92 8.36
N GLY A 60 -2.04 -4.46 7.66
CA GLY A 60 -3.44 -4.12 7.92
C GLY A 60 -4.28 -4.18 6.66
N ASN A 61 -5.49 -3.62 6.74
CA ASN A 61 -6.41 -3.52 5.62
C ASN A 61 -6.65 -2.04 5.27
N ILE A 62 -6.75 -1.74 3.99
CA ILE A 62 -7.25 -0.46 3.46
C ILE A 62 -8.49 -0.72 2.61
N ALA A 63 -9.59 -0.03 2.90
CA ALA A 63 -10.90 -0.27 2.26
C ALA A 63 -11.34 -1.76 2.23
N GLY A 64 -10.92 -2.55 3.24
CA GLY A 64 -11.22 -3.98 3.34
C GLY A 64 -10.22 -4.92 2.64
N GLU A 65 -9.23 -4.37 1.95
CA GLU A 65 -8.22 -5.14 1.20
C GLU A 65 -6.88 -5.21 1.95
N PRO A 66 -6.21 -6.37 1.99
CA PRO A 66 -5.01 -6.57 2.77
C PRO A 66 -3.80 -5.89 2.14
N PHE A 67 -2.97 -5.30 3.00
CA PHE A 67 -1.75 -4.60 2.62
C PHE A 67 -0.53 -5.31 3.22
N TYR A 68 0.42 -5.66 2.37
CA TYR A 68 1.67 -6.29 2.73
C TYR A 68 2.86 -5.40 2.37
N ILE A 69 3.92 -5.50 3.15
CA ILE A 69 5.19 -4.82 2.88
C ILE A 69 6.34 -5.83 2.98
N GLY A 70 7.36 -5.66 2.15
CA GLY A 70 8.56 -6.52 2.24
C GLY A 70 9.28 -6.36 3.60
N GLY A 71 9.75 -7.45 4.19
CA GLY A 71 10.30 -7.45 5.55
C GLY A 71 11.51 -6.53 5.78
N GLU A 72 12.38 -6.32 4.79
CA GLU A 72 13.47 -5.34 4.90
C GLU A 72 12.94 -3.91 4.92
N GLN A 73 11.90 -3.61 4.14
CA GLN A 73 11.23 -2.31 4.14
C GLN A 73 10.47 -2.09 5.45
N TYR A 74 9.84 -3.14 5.99
CA TYR A 74 9.20 -3.11 7.30
C TYR A 74 10.17 -2.67 8.40
N LYS A 75 11.38 -3.24 8.44
CA LYS A 75 12.42 -2.88 9.42
C LYS A 75 12.80 -1.40 9.34
N LEU A 76 12.87 -0.85 8.13
CA LEU A 76 13.19 0.56 7.91
C LEU A 76 12.06 1.50 8.38
N TRP A 77 10.81 1.05 8.29
CA TRP A 77 9.63 1.88 8.54
C TRP A 77 8.92 1.57 9.87
N ALA A 78 9.56 0.76 10.73
CA ALA A 78 9.05 0.22 12.00
C ALA A 78 8.39 1.24 12.97
N HIS A 79 8.56 2.53 12.72
CA HIS A 79 8.08 3.63 13.56
C HIS A 79 7.22 4.64 12.79
N THR A 80 6.61 4.25 11.67
CA THR A 80 5.88 5.17 10.79
C THR A 80 4.52 4.61 10.41
N ASN A 81 3.47 5.41 10.62
CA ASN A 81 2.15 5.08 10.05
C ASN A 81 2.14 5.43 8.57
N LEU A 82 1.71 4.48 7.75
CA LEU A 82 1.66 4.65 6.30
C LEU A 82 0.29 5.15 5.89
N ILE A 83 0.25 6.21 5.09
CA ILE A 83 -0.97 6.70 4.46
C ILE A 83 -0.83 6.44 2.97
N ILE A 84 -1.67 5.56 2.44
CA ILE A 84 -1.73 5.28 1.01
C ILE A 84 -2.61 6.34 0.35
N ASP A 85 -2.06 7.01 -0.65
CA ASP A 85 -2.76 8.01 -1.42
C ASP A 85 -2.73 7.66 -2.91
N VAL A 86 -3.62 8.26 -3.69
CA VAL A 86 -3.70 8.10 -5.14
C VAL A 86 -3.48 9.44 -5.81
N VAL A 87 -2.70 9.45 -6.89
CA VAL A 87 -2.46 10.64 -7.71
C VAL A 87 -2.56 10.30 -9.19
N GLU A 88 -2.87 11.31 -9.99
CA GLU A 88 -2.75 11.24 -11.44
C GLU A 88 -1.28 11.01 -11.84
N GLY A 89 -1.05 10.09 -12.75
CA GLY A 89 0.27 9.79 -13.26
C GLY A 89 0.43 8.36 -13.76
N ARG A 90 1.57 8.10 -14.40
CA ARG A 90 1.89 6.75 -14.86
C ARG A 90 2.13 5.84 -13.65
N GLY A 91 1.20 4.92 -13.40
CA GLY A 91 1.35 3.83 -12.43
C GLY A 91 2.39 2.81 -12.85
N ALA A 92 2.78 1.97 -11.88
CA ALA A 92 3.61 0.80 -12.17
C ALA A 92 2.83 -0.12 -13.11
N GLY A 93 3.48 -0.61 -14.18
CA GLY A 93 2.79 -1.26 -15.30
C GLY A 93 2.01 -2.54 -14.95
N PHE A 94 2.21 -3.10 -13.75
CA PHE A 94 1.52 -4.29 -13.26
C PHE A 94 0.40 -3.98 -12.26
N SER A 95 0.25 -2.74 -11.82
CA SER A 95 -0.75 -2.33 -10.83
C SER A 95 -2.09 -2.03 -11.50
N LEU A 96 -3.20 -2.46 -10.90
CA LEU A 96 -4.53 -2.42 -11.54
C LEU A 96 -5.05 -1.01 -11.86
N GLU A 97 -4.60 0.03 -11.17
CA GLU A 97 -4.98 1.42 -11.42
C GLU A 97 -4.22 2.06 -12.60
N ALA A 98 -3.12 1.46 -13.05
CA ALA A 98 -2.27 2.04 -14.07
C ALA A 98 -2.99 2.35 -15.41
N PRO A 99 -3.93 1.51 -15.90
CA PRO A 99 -4.74 1.81 -17.09
C PRO A 99 -5.66 3.04 -16.93
N GLU A 100 -5.93 3.49 -15.71
CA GLU A 100 -6.74 4.68 -15.45
C GLU A 100 -5.93 5.97 -15.49
N GLY A 101 -4.61 5.89 -15.73
CA GLY A 101 -3.72 7.04 -15.64
C GLY A 101 -3.49 7.49 -14.19
N LYS A 102 -3.72 6.60 -13.22
CA LYS A 102 -3.50 6.83 -11.79
C LYS A 102 -2.32 6.01 -11.29
N ARG A 103 -1.84 6.36 -10.10
CA ARG A 103 -0.87 5.57 -9.34
C ARG A 103 -1.06 5.74 -7.84
N PHE A 104 -0.84 4.67 -7.09
CA PHE A 104 -0.75 4.77 -5.64
C PHE A 104 0.63 5.27 -5.19
N ILE A 105 0.66 6.01 -4.08
CA ILE A 105 1.87 6.49 -3.42
C ILE A 105 1.76 6.27 -1.92
N THR A 106 2.89 6.03 -1.27
CA THR A 106 2.94 6.01 0.20
C THR A 106 3.39 7.38 0.70
N ARG A 107 2.55 8.00 1.53
CA ARG A 107 2.90 9.17 2.33
C ARG A 107 3.26 8.71 3.73
N SER A 108 4.19 9.41 4.35
CA SER A 108 4.52 9.26 5.76
C SER A 108 4.44 10.62 6.44
N GLU A 109 3.80 10.65 7.60
CA GLU A 109 3.89 11.78 8.50
C GLU A 109 5.00 11.50 9.53
N VAL A 110 5.97 12.42 9.63
CA VAL A 110 6.87 12.46 10.78
C VAL A 110 6.09 13.16 11.89
N HIS A 111 5.84 12.47 13.00
CA HIS A 111 5.32 13.11 14.20
C HIS A 111 6.38 14.11 14.70
N VAL A 112 6.18 15.40 14.42
CA VAL A 112 6.90 16.46 15.12
C VAL A 112 6.12 16.69 16.40
N ALA A 113 6.67 16.29 17.55
CA ALA A 113 6.07 16.62 18.83
C ALA A 113 5.93 18.15 18.91
N PRO A 114 4.76 18.70 19.29
CA PRO A 114 4.66 20.12 19.56
C PRO A 114 5.49 20.44 20.82
N ASP A 115 6.29 21.50 20.74
CA ASP A 115 6.99 22.11 21.88
C ASP A 115 6.00 22.61 22.96
#